data_AF-A0A6P0X4V9-F1
#
_entry.id   AF-A0A6P0X4V9-F1
#
_cell.length_a   1.000
_cell.length_b   1.000
_cell.length_c   1.000
_cell.angle_alpha   90.00
_cell.angle_beta   90.00
_cell.angle_gamma   90.00
#
_symmetry.space_group_name_H-M   'P 1'
#
loop_
_entity.id
_entity.type
_entity.pdbx_description
1 polymer ?
#
loop_
_entity_poly.entity_id
_entity_poly.type
_entity_poly.pdbx_seq_one_letter_code
_entity_poly.pdbx_strand_id
1 'polypeptide(L)'
;MVTGKRNNSPSKFLPIFIVIALILFSSGTVVHLITESWWFEAVGFAEVFWTRLIWRSLVWLGTFVVFALFLWGNYRLAMQLAPNTGEQFVIKDRYLKSRSLRFLEIKDLAAYAKSLPNYIALVVILFASLIAANQSMGSWETILKYFSAQDFGSVDPIFGQDIGFYIFQLPFYEGVRDWLLTLLLGAVVVSLVVYALKGSIKTTGNFSRFISGKAKTHLSILLAAIILFLALSFWLERYHLLYSEEGVVFGAGYTDVHARLVALSLLSFVTLALAVLFLLGIRQNTVTLPAYGMGLFIVALVLFRGVYPWFQQQFIVEPNELAKEKPYIAHNIQFTRQAYGLDVVQSEQYPAKAQLNRQALQANQSTISNIRLWDYRPLLSTYRQLQEIRLYYRFKDIDIDRYTLNGNYQQVMLAPRELAYSQVPERAQTWVNQRLKYTHGYGLVMSPVNRATSQGLPEFLIKDIPPVSQVDLQVTRPEIYYGEETDTYIFTGTSTDEFDYPRGGENASNRYEGTGGVPMGSLLRRLTYAYDLGSLKILISNYFTNESRIHYYRQIR
;
A
#
# COMPACT_ATOMS: atom_id res chain seq x y z
N MET A 1 57.09 14.87 38.75
CA MET A 1 56.68 15.78 37.67
C MET A 1 55.61 15.11 36.83
N VAL A 2 54.40 15.66 36.95
CA VAL A 2 53.21 15.62 36.07
C VAL A 2 53.15 14.53 34.97
N THR A 3 52.39 13.46 35.23
CA THR A 3 51.77 12.65 34.17
C THR A 3 50.39 13.24 33.86
N GLY A 4 50.31 13.97 32.75
CA GLY A 4 49.07 14.60 32.28
C GLY A 4 48.02 13.57 31.90
N LYS A 5 46.87 13.59 32.58
CA LYS A 5 45.63 12.93 32.13
C LYS A 5 45.18 13.56 30.81
N ARG A 6 45.33 12.84 29.69
CA ARG A 6 44.62 13.16 28.45
C ARG A 6 43.14 12.90 28.66
N ASN A 7 42.38 13.97 28.90
CA ASN A 7 40.93 13.97 28.80
C ASN A 7 40.56 13.71 27.33
N ASN A 8 40.26 12.45 26.99
CA ASN A 8 39.60 12.12 25.73
C ASN A 8 38.13 12.55 25.85
N SER A 9 37.87 13.85 25.65
CA SER A 9 36.52 14.30 25.36
C SER A 9 36.01 13.55 24.13
N PRO A 10 34.78 12.98 24.10
CA PRO A 10 34.22 12.44 22.88
C PRO A 10 34.35 13.52 21.80
N SER A 11 34.99 13.17 20.68
CA SER A 11 35.46 14.13 19.69
C SER A 11 34.28 14.96 19.19
N LYS A 12 34.41 16.29 19.25
CA LYS A 12 33.42 17.25 18.72
C LYS A 12 33.07 17.03 17.24
N PHE A 13 33.85 16.18 16.55
CA PHE A 13 33.70 15.78 15.16
C PHE A 13 32.75 14.60 14.93
N LEU A 14 32.48 13.75 15.93
CA LEU A 14 31.54 12.63 15.79
C LEU A 14 30.11 13.07 15.43
N PRO A 15 29.49 14.08 16.09
CA PRO A 15 28.16 14.54 15.69
C PRO A 15 28.16 15.16 14.28
N ILE A 16 29.23 15.84 13.89
CA ILE A 16 29.39 16.42 12.54
C ILE A 16 29.42 15.31 11.50
N PHE A 17 30.20 14.24 11.74
CA PHE A 17 30.27 13.09 10.83
C PHE A 17 28.92 12.36 10.71
N ILE A 18 28.20 12.18 11.82
CA ILE A 18 26.86 11.57 11.82
C ILE A 18 25.87 12.43 11.02
N VAL A 19 25.88 13.75 11.20
CA VAL A 19 25.01 14.67 10.44
C VAL A 19 25.33 14.62 8.95
N ILE A 20 26.61 14.64 8.58
CA ILE A 20 27.03 14.53 7.18
C ILE A 20 26.60 13.18 6.59
N ALA A 21 26.81 12.07 7.30
CA ALA A 21 26.39 10.75 6.86
C ALA A 21 24.87 10.67 6.69
N LEU A 22 24.09 11.25 7.60
CA LEU A 22 22.63 11.32 7.52
C LEU A 22 22.17 12.14 6.31
N ILE A 23 22.78 13.30 6.07
CA ILE A 23 22.49 14.15 4.90
C ILE A 23 22.79 13.39 3.61
N LEU A 24 23.95 12.73 3.53
CA LEU A 24 24.33 11.96 2.34
C LEU A 24 23.36 10.80 2.11
N PHE A 25 23.00 10.05 3.16
CA PHE A 25 22.10 8.90 3.05
C PHE A 25 20.66 9.30 2.71
N SER A 26 20.22 10.48 3.15
CA SER A 26 18.88 11.01 2.86
C SER A 26 18.81 11.84 1.57
N SER A 27 19.95 12.24 1.00
CA SER A 27 19.99 13.14 -0.17
C SER A 27 19.23 12.59 -1.37
N GLY A 28 19.34 11.28 -1.64
CA GLY A 28 18.59 10.66 -2.74
C GLY A 28 17.08 10.64 -2.50
N THR A 29 16.63 10.38 -1.29
CA THR A 29 15.20 10.45 -0.94
C THR A 29 14.67 11.88 -1.11
N VAL A 30 15.43 12.89 -0.68
CA VAL A 30 15.02 14.29 -0.81
C VAL A 30 14.96 14.70 -2.28
N VAL A 31 15.97 14.33 -3.07
CA VAL A 31 16.00 14.60 -4.52
C VAL A 31 14.81 13.95 -5.21
N HIS A 32 14.53 12.68 -4.90
CA HIS A 32 13.38 11.96 -5.45
C HIS A 32 12.04 12.61 -5.06
N LEU A 33 11.88 13.04 -3.81
CA LEU A 33 10.67 13.77 -3.39
C LEU A 33 10.50 15.10 -4.13
N ILE A 34 11.59 15.78 -4.48
CA ILE A 34 11.56 17.02 -5.25
C ILE A 34 11.11 16.73 -6.70
N THR A 35 11.67 15.72 -7.35
CA THR A 35 11.28 15.35 -8.72
C THR A 35 9.82 14.91 -8.77
N GLU A 36 9.38 14.08 -7.82
CA GLU A 36 7.97 13.69 -7.66
C GLU A 36 7.06 14.90 -7.46
N SER A 37 7.42 15.84 -6.58
CA SER A 37 6.66 17.07 -6.35
C SER A 37 6.44 17.85 -7.66
N TRP A 38 7.48 18.02 -8.47
CA TRP A 38 7.36 18.70 -9.76
C TRP A 38 6.49 17.96 -10.77
N TRP A 39 6.44 16.62 -10.71
CA TRP A 39 5.52 15.85 -11.55
C TRP A 39 4.07 16.03 -11.13
N PHE A 40 3.78 15.92 -9.82
CA PHE A 40 2.43 16.17 -9.31
C PHE A 40 1.96 17.59 -9.62
N GLU A 41 2.86 18.58 -9.56
CA GLU A 41 2.58 19.95 -10.01
C GLU A 41 2.25 20.01 -11.51
N ALA A 42 3.03 19.33 -12.36
CA ALA A 42 2.80 19.31 -13.80
C ALA A 42 1.47 18.66 -14.22
N VAL A 43 0.95 17.71 -13.44
CA VAL A 43 -0.35 17.07 -13.70
C VAL A 43 -1.52 17.70 -12.94
N GLY A 44 -1.29 18.78 -12.18
CA GLY A 44 -2.34 19.50 -11.44
C GLY A 44 -2.75 18.88 -10.10
N PHE A 45 -1.96 17.95 -9.55
CA PHE A 45 -2.24 17.22 -8.30
C PHE A 45 -1.24 17.56 -7.18
N ALA A 46 -0.64 18.76 -7.17
CA ALA A 46 0.31 19.21 -6.15
C ALA A 46 -0.26 19.08 -4.71
N GLU A 47 -1.52 19.43 -4.51
CA GLU A 47 -2.18 19.33 -3.19
C GLU A 47 -2.26 17.88 -2.68
N VAL A 48 -2.50 16.92 -3.58
CA VAL A 48 -2.54 15.49 -3.22
C VAL A 48 -1.16 15.02 -2.75
N PHE A 49 -0.09 15.44 -3.43
CA PHE A 49 1.28 15.12 -3.04
C PHE A 49 1.60 15.62 -1.63
N TRP A 50 1.36 16.91 -1.37
CA TRP A 50 1.67 17.52 -0.09
C TRP A 50 0.79 16.96 1.04
N THR A 51 -0.50 16.75 0.79
CA THR A 51 -1.41 16.11 1.76
C THR A 51 -0.89 14.72 2.15
N ARG A 52 -0.57 13.88 1.15
CA ARG A 52 -0.01 12.55 1.39
C ARG A 52 1.31 12.63 2.18
N LEU A 53 2.23 13.52 1.79
CA LEU A 53 3.54 13.63 2.44
C LEU A 53 3.44 14.15 3.88
N ILE A 54 2.59 15.14 4.13
CA ILE A 54 2.37 15.72 5.46
C ILE A 54 1.78 14.66 6.39
N TRP A 55 0.68 14.00 5.99
CA TRP A 55 0.03 13.01 6.85
C TRP A 55 0.92 11.80 7.11
N ARG A 56 1.64 11.30 6.10
CA ARG A 56 2.62 10.22 6.31
C ARG A 56 3.72 10.63 7.29
N SER A 57 4.22 11.87 7.19
CA SER A 57 5.22 12.42 8.11
C SER A 57 4.69 12.59 9.53
N LEU A 58 3.45 13.08 9.69
CA LEU A 58 2.80 13.29 10.98
C LEU A 58 2.56 11.97 11.71
N VAL A 59 2.04 10.95 11.00
CA VAL A 59 1.79 9.62 11.57
C VAL A 59 3.11 8.95 11.97
N TRP A 60 4.13 9.07 11.11
CA TRP A 60 5.46 8.56 11.41
C TRP A 60 6.06 9.23 12.66
N LEU A 61 6.04 10.56 12.72
CA LEU A 61 6.62 11.32 13.84
C LEU A 61 5.83 11.07 15.14
N GLY A 62 4.50 11.11 15.07
CA GLY A 62 3.63 10.83 16.22
C GLY A 62 3.87 9.42 16.77
N THR A 63 3.93 8.41 15.90
CA THR A 63 4.24 7.03 16.32
C THR A 63 5.62 6.93 16.94
N PHE A 64 6.66 7.48 16.29
CA PHE A 64 8.03 7.44 16.78
C PHE A 64 8.13 8.04 18.18
N VAL A 65 7.57 9.23 18.38
CA VAL A 65 7.62 9.94 19.66
C VAL A 65 6.87 9.18 20.75
N VAL A 66 5.64 8.71 20.48
CA VAL A 66 4.87 7.98 21.49
C VAL A 66 5.55 6.65 21.86
N PHE A 67 6.01 5.87 20.87
CA PHE A 67 6.69 4.61 21.14
C PHE A 67 8.00 4.83 21.91
N ALA A 68 8.82 5.80 21.49
CA ALA A 68 10.10 6.06 22.13
C ALA A 68 9.91 6.49 23.59
N LEU A 69 9.00 7.44 23.85
CA LEU A 69 8.73 7.93 25.20
C LEU A 69 8.10 6.86 26.09
N PHE A 70 7.12 6.12 25.57
CA PHE A 70 6.41 5.09 26.34
C PHE A 70 7.32 3.91 26.66
N LEU A 71 8.04 3.36 25.68
CA LEU A 71 8.96 2.24 25.89
C LEU A 71 10.14 2.63 26.79
N TRP A 72 10.66 3.86 26.65
CA TRP A 72 11.68 4.39 27.55
C TRP A 72 11.16 4.54 28.98
N GLY A 73 9.97 5.12 29.17
CA GLY A 73 9.31 5.21 30.46
C GLY A 73 9.11 3.84 31.11
N ASN A 74 8.60 2.87 30.33
CA ASN A 74 8.44 1.48 30.73
C ASN A 74 9.77 0.81 31.11
N TYR A 75 10.83 1.00 30.33
CA TYR A 75 12.18 0.52 30.64
C TYR A 75 12.70 1.09 31.97
N ARG A 76 12.56 2.40 32.17
CA ARG A 76 12.99 3.09 33.40
C ARG A 76 12.21 2.59 34.61
N LEU A 77 10.91 2.38 34.46
CA LEU A 77 10.07 1.79 35.50
C LEU A 77 10.50 0.35 35.81
N ALA A 78 10.69 -0.50 34.79
CA ALA A 78 11.17 -1.86 34.98
C ALA A 78 12.53 -1.91 35.70
N MET A 79 13.46 -1.02 35.34
CA MET A 79 14.75 -0.89 36.02
C MET A 79 14.64 -0.53 37.50
N GLN A 80 13.70 0.35 37.86
CA GLN A 80 13.47 0.79 39.25
C GLN A 80 12.79 -0.29 40.09
N LEU A 81 11.88 -1.05 39.48
CA LEU A 81 11.11 -2.08 40.17
C LEU A 81 11.84 -3.42 40.27
N ALA A 82 12.87 -3.63 39.45
CA ALA A 82 13.72 -4.81 39.54
C ALA A 82 14.55 -4.78 40.84
N PRO A 83 14.75 -5.94 41.51
CA PRO A 83 15.52 -6.02 42.74
C PRO A 83 16.94 -5.47 42.54
N ASN A 84 17.44 -4.72 43.54
CA ASN A 84 18.80 -4.20 43.59
C ASN A 84 19.81 -5.30 43.97
N THR A 85 19.71 -6.49 43.39
CA THR A 85 20.73 -7.55 43.50
C THR A 85 21.90 -7.20 42.57
N GLY A 86 22.58 -6.09 42.87
CA GLY A 86 23.64 -5.48 42.07
C GLY A 86 24.95 -6.26 41.98
N GLU A 87 24.98 -7.56 42.29
CA GLU A 87 26.22 -8.35 42.38
C GLU A 87 26.25 -9.59 41.48
N GLN A 88 25.23 -9.86 40.66
CA GLN A 88 25.27 -11.04 39.76
C GLN A 88 25.78 -10.75 38.35
N PHE A 89 25.83 -9.47 37.92
CA PHE A 89 26.45 -9.08 36.64
C PHE A 89 27.97 -8.82 36.76
N VAL A 90 28.52 -8.85 37.98
CA VAL A 90 29.94 -9.18 38.15
C VAL A 90 30.02 -10.68 37.94
N ILE A 91 30.36 -11.06 36.71
CA ILE A 91 30.82 -12.37 36.28
C ILE A 91 31.23 -13.18 37.51
N LYS A 92 30.43 -14.19 37.88
CA LYS A 92 30.82 -15.43 38.56
C LYS A 92 32.27 -15.39 39.10
N ASP A 93 32.55 -14.51 40.07
CA ASP A 93 33.92 -14.22 40.54
C ASP A 93 34.39 -15.32 41.53
N ARG A 94 33.71 -16.47 41.45
CA ARG A 94 34.01 -17.67 42.20
C ARG A 94 34.99 -18.59 41.45
N TYR A 95 35.29 -18.31 40.17
CA TYR A 95 36.33 -19.03 39.41
C TYR A 95 37.61 -18.22 39.15
N LEU A 96 37.61 -16.89 39.31
CA LEU A 96 38.81 -16.04 39.14
C LEU A 96 39.48 -15.67 40.46
N LYS A 97 39.12 -16.33 41.57
CA LYS A 97 39.81 -16.22 42.86
C LYS A 97 41.10 -17.06 42.92
N SER A 98 41.74 -17.30 41.78
CA SER A 98 43.12 -17.79 41.71
C SER A 98 44.07 -16.62 41.42
N ARG A 99 44.40 -15.89 42.48
CA ARG A 99 45.76 -15.37 42.77
C ARG A 99 46.60 -14.91 41.56
N SER A 100 46.33 -13.74 40.96
CA SER A 100 47.39 -12.93 40.32
C SER A 100 47.01 -11.53 39.80
N LEU A 101 45.75 -11.16 39.58
CA LEU A 101 45.40 -9.88 38.94
C LEU A 101 44.74 -8.90 39.91
N ARG A 102 45.54 -8.39 40.85
CA ARG A 102 45.18 -7.32 41.80
C ARG A 102 45.77 -5.97 41.36
N PHE A 103 45.81 -5.70 40.04
CA PHE A 103 46.52 -4.55 39.47
C PHE A 103 45.68 -3.65 38.54
N LEU A 104 44.38 -3.93 38.38
CA LEU A 104 43.47 -3.08 37.61
C LEU A 104 42.26 -2.74 38.48
N GLU A 105 42.51 -1.96 39.53
CA GLU A 105 41.47 -1.24 40.28
C GLU A 105 40.96 -0.08 39.39
N ILE A 106 40.34 -0.41 38.25
CA ILE A 106 39.80 0.58 37.33
C ILE A 106 38.44 1.00 37.85
N LYS A 107 38.44 1.94 38.79
CA LYS A 107 37.26 2.68 39.27
C LYS A 107 36.44 3.27 38.10
N ASP A 108 37.08 3.50 36.94
CA ASP A 108 36.48 4.03 35.71
C ASP A 108 35.67 3.01 34.88
N LEU A 109 35.88 1.69 35.03
CA LEU A 109 35.08 0.67 34.31
C LEU A 109 33.72 0.43 34.98
N ALA A 110 33.63 0.62 36.30
CA ALA A 110 32.37 0.48 37.03
C ALA A 110 31.34 1.55 36.65
N ALA A 111 31.81 2.76 36.29
CA ALA A 111 30.96 3.83 35.75
C ALA A 111 30.38 3.43 34.38
N TYR A 112 31.21 2.88 33.49
CA TYR A 112 30.77 2.38 32.18
C TYR A 112 29.84 1.15 32.28
N ALA A 113 30.10 0.23 33.21
CA ALA A 113 29.25 -0.95 33.43
C ALA A 113 27.82 -0.59 33.88
N LYS A 114 27.63 0.55 34.54
CA LYS A 114 26.31 1.04 34.99
C LYS A 114 25.57 1.83 33.90
N SER A 115 26.28 2.48 32.98
CA SER A 115 25.69 3.29 31.90
C SER A 115 25.46 2.51 30.60
N LEU A 116 26.28 1.49 30.32
CA LEU A 116 26.22 0.70 29.08
C LEU A 116 24.83 0.07 28.82
N PRO A 117 24.13 -0.53 29.81
CA PRO A 117 22.78 -1.06 29.58
C PRO A 117 21.74 0.01 29.20
N ASN A 118 21.87 1.24 29.74
CA ASN A 118 20.97 2.34 29.39
C ASN A 118 21.20 2.81 27.95
N TYR A 119 22.46 2.87 27.50
CA TYR A 119 22.77 3.22 26.11
C TYR A 119 22.30 2.15 25.13
N ILE A 120 22.52 0.88 25.44
CA ILE A 120 22.03 -0.24 24.61
C ILE A 120 20.49 -0.21 24.57
N ALA A 121 19.82 -0.07 25.72
CA ALA A 121 18.36 0.01 25.76
C ALA A 121 17.82 1.22 24.98
N LEU A 122 18.46 2.38 25.09
CA LEU A 122 18.08 3.56 24.31
C LEU A 122 18.18 3.28 22.81
N VAL A 123 19.30 2.71 22.33
CA VAL A 123 19.48 2.38 20.91
C VAL A 123 18.43 1.37 20.44
N VAL A 124 18.18 0.30 21.22
CA VAL A 124 17.18 -0.73 20.88
C VAL A 124 15.77 -0.14 20.86
N ILE A 125 15.41 0.72 21.82
CA ILE A 125 14.09 1.36 21.89
C ILE A 125 13.90 2.34 20.74
N LEU A 126 14.91 3.17 20.42
CA LEU A 126 14.84 4.08 19.27
C LEU A 126 14.70 3.29 17.96
N PHE A 127 15.42 2.18 17.82
CA PHE A 127 15.32 1.32 16.65
C PHE A 127 13.94 0.64 16.55
N ALA A 128 13.41 0.11 17.64
CA ALA A 128 12.06 -0.46 17.68
C ALA A 128 10.99 0.60 17.37
N SER A 129 11.14 1.82 17.89
CA SER A 129 10.24 2.94 17.62
C SER A 129 10.30 3.39 16.16
N LEU A 130 11.49 3.35 15.54
CA LEU A 130 11.68 3.63 14.12
C LEU A 130 10.97 2.59 13.23
N ILE A 131 11.06 1.31 13.59
CA ILE A 131 10.34 0.23 12.88
C ILE A 131 8.83 0.47 12.97
N ALA A 132 8.31 0.72 14.18
CA ALA A 132 6.89 0.98 14.39
C ALA A 132 6.40 2.22 13.61
N ALA A 133 7.19 3.29 13.59
CA ALA A 133 6.89 4.50 12.83
C ALA A 133 6.84 4.26 11.33
N ASN A 134 7.80 3.52 10.78
CA ASN A 134 7.82 3.16 9.35
C ASN A 134 6.61 2.31 8.97
N GLN A 135 6.23 1.34 9.80
CA GLN A 135 5.05 0.50 9.55
C GLN A 135 3.75 1.32 9.62
N SER A 136 3.64 2.24 10.57
CA SER A 136 2.43 3.06 10.76
C SER A 136 2.25 4.13 9.68
N MET A 137 3.30 4.46 8.91
CA MET A 137 3.23 5.43 7.82
C MET A 137 2.14 5.10 6.79
N GLY A 138 1.81 3.83 6.58
CA GLY A 138 0.76 3.38 5.66
C GLY A 138 -0.66 3.73 6.12
N SER A 139 -0.88 3.96 7.40
CA SER A 139 -2.21 4.22 7.98
C SER A 139 -2.70 5.67 7.78
N TRP A 140 -1.91 6.51 7.11
CA TRP A 140 -2.24 7.92 6.85
C TRP A 140 -3.61 8.07 6.16
N GLU A 141 -3.92 7.20 5.20
CA GLU A 141 -5.18 7.22 4.45
C GLU A 141 -6.37 6.86 5.34
N THR A 142 -6.23 5.83 6.18
CA THR A 142 -7.25 5.42 7.16
C THR A 142 -7.57 6.54 8.15
N ILE A 143 -6.53 7.24 8.63
CA ILE A 143 -6.69 8.35 9.57
C ILE A 143 -7.38 9.54 8.90
N LEU A 144 -6.99 9.87 7.67
CA LEU A 144 -7.62 10.93 6.90
C LEU A 144 -9.09 10.64 6.59
N LYS A 145 -9.38 9.40 6.18
CA LYS A 145 -10.75 8.90 5.95
C LYS A 145 -11.61 9.03 7.20
N TYR A 146 -11.08 8.74 8.38
CA TYR A 146 -11.78 8.95 9.65
C TYR A 146 -12.13 10.43 9.89
N PHE A 147 -11.16 11.33 9.72
CA PHE A 147 -11.40 12.77 9.94
C PHE A 147 -12.28 13.42 8.86
N SER A 148 -12.37 12.80 7.70
CA SER A 148 -13.15 13.27 6.55
C SER A 148 -14.36 12.37 6.28
N ALA A 149 -14.83 11.63 7.31
CA ALA A 149 -15.92 10.69 7.17
C ALA A 149 -17.20 11.40 6.70
N GLN A 150 -17.95 10.74 5.83
CA GLN A 150 -19.24 11.19 5.31
C GLN A 150 -20.26 10.07 5.51
N ASP A 151 -21.52 10.47 5.70
CA ASP A 151 -22.63 9.51 5.75
C ASP A 151 -23.01 9.09 4.33
N PHE A 152 -23.27 7.80 4.16
CA PHE A 152 -23.76 7.24 2.90
C PHE A 152 -25.29 7.41 2.77
N GLY A 153 -25.99 7.65 3.88
CA GLY A 153 -27.45 7.79 3.90
C GLY A 153 -28.18 6.45 3.80
N SER A 154 -27.47 5.34 4.01
CA SER A 154 -28.01 3.99 4.02
C SER A 154 -27.43 3.23 5.20
N VAL A 155 -28.28 2.45 5.86
CA VAL A 155 -28.01 1.88 7.19
C VAL A 155 -28.05 0.36 7.09
N ASP A 156 -27.09 -0.32 7.72
CA ASP A 156 -27.05 -1.77 7.72
C ASP A 156 -28.20 -2.36 8.58
N PRO A 157 -28.83 -3.46 8.16
CA PRO A 157 -30.00 -4.02 8.84
C PRO A 157 -29.68 -4.80 10.12
N ILE A 158 -28.40 -5.08 10.42
CA ILE A 158 -27.99 -5.92 11.55
C ILE A 158 -27.60 -5.07 12.76
N PHE A 159 -26.77 -4.04 12.56
CA PHE A 159 -26.25 -3.15 13.60
C PHE A 159 -26.88 -1.76 13.59
N GLY A 160 -27.59 -1.38 12.53
CA GLY A 160 -28.21 -0.06 12.42
C GLY A 160 -27.18 1.07 12.31
N GLN A 161 -26.00 0.78 11.76
CA GLN A 161 -24.93 1.75 11.49
C GLN A 161 -24.98 2.19 10.02
N ASP A 162 -24.69 3.47 9.76
CA ASP A 162 -24.50 3.95 8.39
C ASP A 162 -23.33 3.20 7.74
N ILE A 163 -23.41 2.92 6.43
CA ILE A 163 -22.34 2.23 5.69
C ILE A 163 -20.98 2.95 5.84
N GLY A 164 -20.99 4.28 5.99
CA GLY A 164 -19.81 5.10 6.24
C GLY A 164 -19.05 4.72 7.53
N PHE A 165 -19.71 4.16 8.54
CA PHE A 165 -19.04 3.61 9.72
C PHE A 165 -18.04 2.52 9.34
N TYR A 166 -18.43 1.58 8.47
CA TYR A 166 -17.60 0.44 8.08
C TYR A 166 -16.45 0.83 7.15
N ILE A 167 -16.64 1.86 6.34
CA ILE A 167 -15.63 2.32 5.36
C ILE A 167 -14.62 3.28 6.01
N PHE A 168 -15.08 4.17 6.88
CA PHE A 168 -14.25 5.27 7.41
C PHE A 168 -13.85 5.11 8.89
N GLN A 169 -14.74 4.57 9.73
CA GLN A 169 -14.54 4.60 11.19
C GLN A 169 -13.99 3.29 11.76
N LEU A 170 -14.58 2.16 11.37
CA LEU A 170 -14.17 0.84 11.84
C LEU A 170 -12.67 0.57 11.57
N PRO A 171 -12.12 0.80 10.35
CA PRO A 171 -10.70 0.57 10.10
C PRO A 171 -9.78 1.46 10.95
N PHE A 172 -10.22 2.65 11.34
CA PHE A 172 -9.48 3.52 12.25
C PHE A 172 -9.47 2.98 13.68
N TYR A 173 -10.62 2.56 14.21
CA TYR A 173 -10.69 1.97 15.56
C TYR A 173 -9.85 0.70 15.67
N GLU A 174 -9.87 -0.13 14.63
CA GLU A 174 -9.02 -1.33 14.55
C GLU A 174 -7.54 -0.98 14.45
N GLY A 175 -7.19 0.01 13.61
CA GLY A 175 -5.82 0.51 13.51
C GLY A 175 -5.28 1.04 14.84
N VAL A 176 -6.08 1.81 15.60
CA VAL A 176 -5.70 2.31 16.93
C VAL A 176 -5.52 1.17 17.93
N ARG A 177 -6.44 0.20 17.94
CA ARG A 177 -6.34 -1.01 18.77
C ARG A 177 -5.05 -1.77 18.49
N ASP A 178 -4.75 -2.05 17.22
CA ASP A 178 -3.58 -2.82 16.82
C ASP A 178 -2.28 -2.07 17.15
N TRP A 179 -2.26 -0.76 16.92
CA TRP A 179 -1.15 0.12 17.28
C TRP A 179 -0.86 0.11 18.80
N LEU A 180 -1.89 0.16 19.64
CA LEU A 180 -1.76 0.08 21.10
C LEU A 180 -1.32 -1.31 21.58
N LEU A 181 -1.86 -2.38 20.98
CA LEU A 181 -1.44 -3.75 21.28
C LEU A 181 0.04 -3.97 20.95
N THR A 182 0.51 -3.52 19.79
CA THR A 182 1.93 -3.59 19.42
C THR A 182 2.82 -2.84 20.43
N LEU A 183 2.40 -1.63 20.85
CA LEU A 183 3.12 -0.85 21.86
C LEU A 183 3.23 -1.59 23.21
N LEU A 184 2.11 -2.13 23.69
CA LEU A 184 2.05 -2.86 24.96
C LEU A 184 2.85 -4.17 24.92
N LEU A 185 2.77 -4.92 23.81
CA LEU A 185 3.58 -6.12 23.61
C LEU A 185 5.09 -5.78 23.62
N GLY A 186 5.49 -4.70 22.93
CA GLY A 186 6.85 -4.18 23.00
C GLY A 186 7.28 -3.83 24.43
N ALA A 187 6.40 -3.21 25.21
CA ALA A 187 6.65 -2.88 26.61
C ALA A 187 6.81 -4.13 27.49
N VAL A 188 6.00 -5.18 27.27
CA VAL A 188 6.17 -6.48 27.94
C VAL A 188 7.51 -7.11 27.60
N VAL A 189 7.90 -7.14 26.31
CA VAL A 189 9.19 -7.71 25.88
C VAL A 189 10.35 -6.97 26.55
N VAL A 190 10.35 -5.63 26.53
CA VAL A 190 11.37 -4.81 27.20
C VAL A 190 11.42 -5.12 28.70
N SER A 191 10.27 -5.17 29.36
CA SER A 191 10.18 -5.47 30.79
C SER A 191 10.71 -6.87 31.14
N LEU A 192 10.34 -7.89 30.35
CA LEU A 192 10.80 -9.26 30.53
C LEU A 192 12.33 -9.37 30.40
N VAL A 193 12.92 -8.72 29.39
CA VAL A 193 14.38 -8.68 29.21
C VAL A 193 15.06 -8.03 30.41
N VAL A 194 14.56 -6.89 30.89
CA VAL A 194 15.11 -6.21 32.08
C VAL A 194 15.03 -7.11 33.32
N TYR A 195 13.88 -7.73 33.56
CA TYR A 195 13.66 -8.61 34.71
C TYR A 195 14.48 -9.90 34.65
N ALA A 196 14.67 -10.47 33.46
CA ALA A 196 15.56 -11.61 33.24
C ALA A 196 17.02 -11.25 33.55
N LEU A 197 17.52 -10.15 32.96
CA LEU A 197 18.92 -9.70 33.15
C LEU A 197 19.24 -9.30 34.59
N LYS A 198 18.26 -8.78 35.34
CA LYS A 198 18.41 -8.42 36.76
C LYS A 198 18.08 -9.57 37.74
N GLY A 199 17.83 -10.78 37.25
CA GLY A 199 17.60 -11.96 38.09
C GLY A 199 16.29 -11.93 38.87
N SER A 200 15.29 -11.17 38.40
CA SER A 200 13.94 -11.15 38.99
C SER A 200 13.14 -12.41 38.65
N ILE A 201 13.56 -13.12 37.59
CA ILE A 201 13.00 -14.39 37.16
C ILE A 201 13.92 -15.50 37.68
N LYS A 202 13.44 -16.29 38.64
CA LYS A 202 14.21 -17.42 39.21
C LYS A 202 13.87 -18.69 38.45
N THR A 203 14.86 -19.33 37.81
CA THR A 203 14.69 -20.59 37.06
C THR A 203 14.56 -21.83 37.96
N THR A 204 14.73 -21.70 39.29
CA THR A 204 14.73 -22.84 40.22
C THR A 204 13.68 -22.65 41.32
N GLY A 205 12.56 -23.40 41.25
CA GLY A 205 11.49 -23.43 42.27
C GLY A 205 10.06 -23.61 41.71
N ASN A 206 9.05 -23.72 42.59
CA ASN A 206 7.62 -23.82 42.22
C ASN A 206 7.14 -22.65 41.34
N PHE A 207 6.28 -22.94 40.35
CA PHE A 207 5.69 -21.97 39.40
C PHE A 207 5.15 -20.68 40.06
N SER A 208 4.64 -20.79 41.30
CA SER A 208 4.10 -19.68 42.07
C SER A 208 5.13 -18.66 42.61
N ARG A 209 6.44 -18.95 42.55
CA ARG A 209 7.53 -18.06 43.03
C ARG A 209 8.45 -17.54 41.92
N PHE A 210 8.12 -17.75 40.64
CA PHE A 210 8.98 -17.36 39.51
C PHE A 210 9.21 -15.85 39.39
N ILE A 211 8.22 -15.03 39.76
CA ILE A 211 8.27 -13.56 39.71
C ILE A 211 7.70 -13.04 41.03
N SER A 212 8.47 -12.28 41.82
CA SER A 212 8.03 -11.76 43.11
C SER A 212 8.10 -10.24 43.21
N GLY A 213 7.23 -9.67 44.05
CA GLY A 213 7.24 -8.25 44.41
C GLY A 213 6.78 -7.31 43.28
N LYS A 214 7.44 -6.15 43.17
CA LYS A 214 7.04 -5.04 42.29
C LYS A 214 7.08 -5.38 40.80
N ALA A 215 7.98 -6.28 40.39
CA ALA A 215 8.07 -6.74 38.99
C ALA A 215 6.81 -7.50 38.54
N LYS A 216 6.23 -8.30 39.44
CA LYS A 216 4.96 -9.00 39.19
C LYS A 216 3.84 -8.01 38.97
N THR A 217 3.69 -7.02 39.85
CA THR A 217 2.68 -5.96 39.72
C THR A 217 2.77 -5.25 38.38
N HIS A 218 3.98 -4.86 37.96
CA HIS A 218 4.18 -4.17 36.70
C HIS A 218 3.78 -5.02 35.49
N LEU A 219 4.24 -6.27 35.41
CA LEU A 219 3.86 -7.18 34.33
C LEU A 219 2.37 -7.50 34.34
N SER A 220 1.75 -7.65 35.51
CA SER A 220 0.30 -7.87 35.63
C SER A 220 -0.51 -6.69 35.13
N ILE A 221 -0.05 -5.44 35.35
CA ILE A 221 -0.71 -4.24 34.81
C ILE A 221 -0.60 -4.20 33.27
N LEU A 222 0.59 -4.47 32.72
CA LEU A 222 0.78 -4.53 31.26
C LEU A 222 -0.09 -5.63 30.63
N LEU A 223 -0.13 -6.81 31.23
CA LEU A 223 -0.97 -7.92 30.77
C LEU A 223 -2.45 -7.60 30.88
N ALA A 224 -2.89 -6.97 31.98
CA ALA A 224 -4.28 -6.54 32.12
C ALA A 224 -4.66 -5.51 31.05
N ALA A 225 -3.77 -4.57 30.71
CA ALA A 225 -3.98 -3.62 29.63
C ALA A 225 -4.09 -4.31 28.26
N ILE A 226 -3.24 -5.30 27.97
CA ILE A 226 -3.33 -6.12 26.75
C ILE A 226 -4.67 -6.86 26.69
N ILE A 227 -5.07 -7.51 27.78
CA ILE A 227 -6.34 -8.25 27.87
C ILE A 227 -7.54 -7.29 27.69
N LEU A 228 -7.46 -6.07 28.19
CA LEU A 228 -8.49 -5.04 27.95
C LEU A 228 -8.61 -4.68 26.46
N PHE A 229 -7.50 -4.51 25.75
CA PHE A 229 -7.56 -4.29 24.29
C PHE A 229 -8.00 -5.54 23.52
N LEU A 230 -7.72 -6.75 24.03
CA LEU A 230 -8.25 -7.99 23.47
C LEU A 230 -9.78 -8.08 23.65
N ALA A 231 -10.32 -7.59 24.76
CA ALA A 231 -11.76 -7.48 24.96
C ALA A 231 -12.40 -6.52 23.92
N LEU A 232 -11.72 -5.41 23.63
CA LEU A 232 -12.11 -4.49 22.57
C LEU A 232 -12.00 -5.14 21.18
N SER A 233 -11.00 -6.01 20.93
CA SER A 233 -10.88 -6.77 19.68
C SER A 233 -12.14 -7.58 19.41
N PHE A 234 -12.61 -8.37 20.38
CA PHE A 234 -13.85 -9.15 20.23
C PHE A 234 -15.08 -8.28 20.00
N TRP A 235 -15.11 -7.07 20.57
CA TRP A 235 -16.21 -6.13 20.35
C TRP A 235 -16.22 -5.60 18.92
N LEU A 236 -15.07 -5.19 18.39
CA LEU A 236 -14.96 -4.66 17.01
C LEU A 236 -15.15 -5.77 15.97
N GLU A 237 -14.70 -6.99 16.24
CA GLU A 237 -14.86 -8.16 15.36
C GLU A 237 -16.34 -8.50 15.07
N ARG A 238 -17.27 -8.07 15.93
CA ARG A 238 -18.72 -8.22 15.68
C ARG A 238 -19.12 -7.60 14.34
N TYR A 239 -18.56 -6.44 14.00
CA TYR A 239 -18.89 -5.75 12.76
C TYR A 239 -18.36 -6.48 11.52
N HIS A 240 -17.32 -7.31 11.66
CA HIS A 240 -16.78 -8.12 10.58
C HIS A 240 -17.68 -9.28 10.15
N LEU A 241 -18.72 -9.60 10.93
CA LEU A 241 -19.73 -10.56 10.50
C LEU A 241 -20.44 -10.14 9.21
N LEU A 242 -20.48 -8.83 8.89
CA LEU A 242 -21.00 -8.35 7.61
C LEU A 242 -20.10 -8.67 6.41
N TYR A 243 -18.87 -9.13 6.64
CA TYR A 243 -17.93 -9.60 5.61
C TYR A 243 -17.74 -11.12 5.65
N SER A 244 -18.62 -11.86 6.34
CA SER A 244 -18.57 -13.32 6.44
C SER A 244 -18.63 -13.98 5.06
N GLU A 245 -17.78 -14.99 4.82
CA GLU A 245 -17.73 -15.77 3.58
C GLU A 245 -18.32 -17.18 3.73
N GLU A 246 -18.86 -17.51 4.91
CA GLU A 246 -19.25 -18.88 5.24
C GLU A 246 -20.60 -19.33 4.68
N GLY A 247 -21.44 -18.37 4.27
CA GLY A 247 -22.74 -18.65 3.68
C GLY A 247 -22.69 -18.86 2.16
N VAL A 248 -23.86 -19.05 1.56
CA VAL A 248 -24.03 -19.10 0.08
C VAL A 248 -23.72 -17.74 -0.58
N VAL A 249 -23.82 -16.66 0.19
CA VAL A 249 -23.52 -15.29 -0.22
C VAL A 249 -22.61 -14.63 0.81
N PHE A 250 -21.88 -13.59 0.39
CA PHE A 250 -21.11 -12.76 1.32
C PHE A 250 -22.04 -12.00 2.28
N GLY A 251 -21.67 -11.95 3.56
CA GLY A 251 -22.40 -11.24 4.60
C GLY A 251 -22.95 -12.14 5.70
N ALA A 252 -23.48 -11.52 6.75
CA ALA A 252 -23.89 -12.22 7.96
C ALA A 252 -25.12 -13.11 7.70
N GLY A 253 -24.97 -14.43 7.90
CA GLY A 253 -26.07 -15.40 7.88
C GLY A 253 -26.79 -15.53 9.23
N TYR A 254 -27.75 -16.46 9.33
CA TYR A 254 -28.51 -16.67 10.57
C TYR A 254 -27.60 -17.04 11.76
N THR A 255 -26.66 -17.96 11.54
CA THR A 255 -25.71 -18.40 12.58
C THR A 255 -24.76 -17.27 12.99
N ASP A 256 -24.35 -16.40 12.05
CA ASP A 256 -23.51 -15.25 12.36
C ASP A 256 -24.24 -14.28 13.31
N VAL A 257 -25.49 -13.92 12.98
CA VAL A 257 -26.26 -12.93 13.74
C VAL A 257 -26.77 -13.45 15.09
N HIS A 258 -27.21 -14.71 15.15
CA HIS A 258 -27.82 -15.24 16.36
C HIS A 258 -26.85 -16.05 17.25
N ALA A 259 -25.75 -16.56 16.71
CA ALA A 259 -24.77 -17.33 17.48
C ALA A 259 -23.47 -16.54 17.65
N ARG A 260 -22.81 -16.18 16.55
CA ARG A 260 -21.45 -15.61 16.59
C ARG A 260 -21.41 -14.22 17.16
N LEU A 261 -22.38 -13.38 16.81
CA LEU A 261 -22.52 -12.05 17.38
C LEU A 261 -22.67 -12.11 18.91
N VAL A 262 -23.48 -13.04 19.41
CA VAL A 262 -23.69 -13.29 20.84
C VAL A 262 -22.40 -13.81 21.47
N ALA A 263 -21.75 -14.79 20.84
CA ALA A 263 -20.48 -15.35 21.28
C ALA A 263 -19.38 -14.29 21.41
N LEU A 264 -19.18 -13.44 20.39
CA LEU A 264 -18.21 -12.35 20.41
C LEU A 264 -18.54 -11.31 21.49
N SER A 265 -19.82 -11.00 21.68
CA SER A 265 -20.26 -10.10 22.75
C SER A 265 -19.93 -10.67 24.13
N LEU A 266 -20.25 -11.94 24.38
CA LEU A 266 -19.92 -12.62 25.63
C LEU A 266 -18.41 -12.72 25.84
N LEU A 267 -17.65 -13.07 24.80
CA LEU A 267 -16.19 -13.13 24.87
C LEU A 267 -15.58 -11.77 25.20
N SER A 268 -16.11 -10.67 24.66
CA SER A 268 -15.68 -9.32 25.04
C SER A 268 -15.85 -9.08 26.55
N PHE A 269 -17.04 -9.36 27.10
CA PHE A 269 -17.28 -9.17 28.54
C PHE A 269 -16.48 -10.14 29.44
N VAL A 270 -16.34 -11.41 29.04
CA VAL A 270 -15.53 -12.40 29.76
C VAL A 270 -14.06 -12.00 29.76
N THR A 271 -13.55 -11.50 28.64
CA THR A 271 -12.16 -11.01 28.53
C THR A 271 -11.96 -9.75 29.38
N LEU A 272 -12.95 -8.85 29.42
CA LEU A 272 -12.92 -7.69 30.30
C LEU A 272 -12.88 -8.11 31.78
N ALA A 273 -13.70 -9.09 32.17
CA ALA A 273 -13.66 -9.67 33.51
C ALA A 273 -12.29 -10.31 33.81
N LEU A 274 -11.67 -10.97 32.83
CA LEU A 274 -10.31 -11.50 32.95
C LEU A 274 -9.28 -10.40 33.20
N ALA A 275 -9.36 -9.26 32.51
CA ALA A 275 -8.49 -8.11 32.77
C ALA A 275 -8.62 -7.62 34.23
N VAL A 276 -9.85 -7.54 34.74
CA VAL A 276 -10.12 -7.20 36.15
C VAL A 276 -9.54 -8.23 37.11
N LEU A 277 -9.68 -9.53 36.82
CA LEU A 277 -9.08 -10.60 37.64
C LEU A 277 -7.56 -10.51 37.70
N PHE A 278 -6.90 -10.15 36.59
CA PHE A 278 -5.45 -9.90 36.58
C PHE A 278 -5.07 -8.74 37.50
N LEU A 279 -5.87 -7.66 37.52
CA LEU A 279 -5.67 -6.53 38.44
C LEU A 279 -5.92 -6.91 39.91
N LEU A 280 -6.96 -7.71 40.20
CA LEU A 280 -7.25 -8.18 41.56
C LEU A 280 -6.18 -9.16 42.07
N GLY A 281 -5.62 -9.99 41.19
CA GLY A 281 -4.51 -10.90 41.49
C GLY A 281 -3.24 -10.18 41.98
N ILE A 282 -3.05 -8.91 41.60
CA ILE A 282 -1.98 -8.05 42.13
C ILE A 282 -2.13 -7.89 43.64
N ARG A 283 -3.35 -7.60 44.12
CA ARG A 283 -3.63 -7.29 45.53
C ARG A 283 -3.48 -8.53 46.43
N GLN A 284 -3.86 -9.70 45.92
CA GLN A 284 -3.78 -10.96 46.66
C GLN A 284 -2.38 -11.60 46.60
N ASN A 285 -1.47 -11.05 45.80
CA ASN A 285 -0.12 -11.56 45.58
C ASN A 285 -0.05 -13.03 45.14
N THR A 286 -1.12 -13.60 44.59
CA THR A 286 -1.19 -14.96 44.03
C THR A 286 -1.15 -14.92 42.49
N VAL A 287 -0.63 -15.96 41.84
CA VAL A 287 -0.72 -16.15 40.36
C VAL A 287 -1.81 -17.14 39.98
N THR A 288 -2.36 -17.85 40.97
CA THR A 288 -3.37 -18.90 40.80
C THR A 288 -4.68 -18.34 40.29
N LEU A 289 -5.15 -17.22 40.84
CA LEU A 289 -6.42 -16.60 40.42
C LEU A 289 -6.40 -16.15 38.95
N PRO A 290 -5.38 -15.40 38.46
CA PRO A 290 -5.24 -15.13 37.03
C PRO A 290 -5.09 -16.39 36.17
N ALA A 291 -4.39 -17.43 36.66
CA ALA A 291 -4.21 -18.67 35.92
C ALA A 291 -5.52 -19.45 35.74
N TYR A 292 -6.35 -19.56 36.78
CA TYR A 292 -7.68 -20.16 36.68
C TYR A 292 -8.60 -19.35 35.77
N GLY A 293 -8.56 -18.02 35.88
CA GLY A 293 -9.30 -17.12 34.98
C GLY A 293 -8.90 -17.32 33.51
N MET A 294 -7.60 -17.44 33.23
CA MET A 294 -7.09 -17.72 31.89
C MET A 294 -7.54 -19.11 31.39
N GLY A 295 -7.50 -20.13 32.25
CA GLY A 295 -8.02 -21.46 31.90
C GLY A 295 -9.51 -21.44 31.55
N LEU A 296 -10.33 -20.75 32.36
CA LEU A 296 -11.75 -20.56 32.07
C LEU A 296 -11.99 -19.77 30.78
N PHE A 297 -11.19 -18.74 30.54
CA PHE A 297 -11.25 -17.96 29.31
C PHE A 297 -10.94 -18.81 28.07
N ILE A 298 -9.92 -19.67 28.12
CA ILE A 298 -9.59 -20.59 27.00
C ILE A 298 -10.75 -21.54 26.74
N VAL A 299 -11.37 -22.09 27.79
CA VAL A 299 -12.56 -22.93 27.65
C VAL A 299 -13.72 -22.14 27.03
N ALA A 300 -14.00 -20.92 27.52
CA ALA A 300 -15.02 -20.05 26.95
C ALA A 300 -14.75 -19.71 25.48
N LEU A 301 -13.50 -19.48 25.09
CA LEU A 301 -13.09 -19.21 23.72
C LEU A 301 -13.45 -20.38 22.79
N VAL A 302 -13.08 -21.61 23.17
CA VAL A 302 -13.40 -22.81 22.37
C VAL A 302 -14.91 -23.04 22.29
N LEU A 303 -15.63 -22.89 23.40
CA LEU A 303 -17.08 -23.09 23.44
C LEU A 303 -17.82 -22.05 22.61
N PHE A 304 -17.53 -20.77 22.79
CA PHE A 304 -18.28 -19.69 22.15
C PHE A 304 -17.88 -19.47 20.68
N ARG A 305 -16.61 -19.62 20.29
CA ARG A 305 -16.21 -19.49 18.87
C ARG A 305 -16.47 -20.74 18.06
N GLY A 306 -16.40 -21.93 18.66
CA GLY A 306 -16.51 -23.20 17.94
C GLY A 306 -17.85 -23.88 18.17
N VAL A 307 -18.03 -24.40 19.39
CA VAL A 307 -19.12 -25.34 19.70
C VAL A 307 -20.51 -24.71 19.54
N TYR A 308 -20.71 -23.48 20.03
CA TYR A 308 -22.02 -22.84 20.01
C TYR A 308 -22.50 -22.48 18.59
N PRO A 309 -21.71 -21.79 17.74
CA PRO A 309 -22.08 -21.57 16.34
C PRO A 309 -22.27 -22.86 15.56
N TRP A 310 -21.38 -23.85 15.75
CA TRP A 310 -21.50 -25.16 15.11
C TRP A 310 -22.83 -25.85 15.48
N PHE A 311 -23.19 -25.86 16.76
CA PHE A 311 -24.45 -26.44 17.22
C PHE A 311 -25.65 -25.72 16.59
N GLN A 312 -25.63 -24.40 16.55
CA GLN A 312 -26.70 -23.62 15.95
C GLN A 312 -26.84 -23.88 14.44
N GLN A 313 -25.72 -23.97 13.73
CA GLN A 313 -25.72 -24.31 12.32
C GLN A 313 -26.32 -25.70 12.06
N GLN A 314 -25.79 -26.73 12.72
CA GLN A 314 -26.14 -28.13 12.47
C GLN A 314 -27.57 -28.49 12.92
N PHE A 315 -28.02 -27.96 14.06
CA PHE A 315 -29.29 -28.41 14.66
C PHE A 315 -30.44 -27.42 14.47
N ILE A 316 -30.18 -26.16 14.13
CA ILE A 316 -31.23 -25.13 13.97
C ILE A 316 -31.32 -24.64 12.52
N VAL A 317 -30.19 -24.34 11.88
CA VAL A 317 -30.16 -23.77 10.52
C VAL A 317 -30.32 -24.84 9.47
N GLU A 318 -29.40 -25.80 9.37
CA GLU A 318 -29.38 -26.82 8.30
C GLU A 318 -30.73 -27.57 8.13
N PRO A 319 -31.47 -27.95 9.20
CA PRO A 319 -32.77 -28.60 9.02
C PRO A 319 -33.84 -27.70 8.37
N ASN A 320 -33.71 -26.38 8.45
CA ASN A 320 -34.68 -25.39 7.95
C ASN A 320 -33.99 -24.22 7.25
N GLU A 321 -32.92 -24.50 6.50
CA GLU A 321 -31.96 -23.48 6.05
C GLU A 321 -32.62 -22.39 5.21
N LEU A 322 -33.46 -22.78 4.25
CA LEU A 322 -34.18 -21.83 3.39
C LEU A 322 -35.01 -20.82 4.20
N ALA A 323 -35.71 -21.27 5.24
CA ALA A 323 -36.54 -20.37 6.05
C ALA A 323 -35.68 -19.45 6.94
N LYS A 324 -34.56 -19.96 7.45
CA LYS A 324 -33.66 -19.24 8.37
C LYS A 324 -32.75 -18.24 7.66
N GLU A 325 -32.24 -18.58 6.48
CA GLU A 325 -31.31 -17.76 5.71
C GLU A 325 -31.99 -16.76 4.75
N LYS A 326 -33.26 -16.99 4.40
CA LYS A 326 -34.03 -16.11 3.50
C LYS A 326 -33.90 -14.60 3.80
N PRO A 327 -34.06 -14.09 5.05
CA PRO A 327 -33.94 -12.66 5.30
C PRO A 327 -32.52 -12.12 5.04
N TYR A 328 -31.49 -12.89 5.37
CA TYR A 328 -30.09 -12.49 5.18
C TYR A 328 -29.69 -12.47 3.70
N ILE A 329 -30.14 -13.48 2.94
CA ILE A 329 -29.98 -13.50 1.48
C ILE A 329 -30.72 -12.34 0.83
N ALA A 330 -31.93 -12.00 1.30
CA ALA A 330 -32.69 -10.85 0.81
C ALA A 330 -31.95 -9.53 1.05
N HIS A 331 -31.35 -9.34 2.24
CA HIS A 331 -30.49 -8.19 2.51
C HIS A 331 -29.29 -8.13 1.56
N ASN A 332 -28.58 -9.25 1.36
CA ASN A 332 -27.45 -9.30 0.43
C ASN A 332 -27.86 -8.90 -1.00
N ILE A 333 -28.95 -9.47 -1.51
CA ILE A 333 -29.45 -9.15 -2.86
C ILE A 333 -29.79 -7.66 -2.95
N GLN A 334 -30.47 -7.10 -1.94
CA GLN A 334 -30.85 -5.69 -1.92
C GLN A 334 -29.62 -4.78 -1.93
N PHE A 335 -28.68 -4.97 -1.01
CA PHE A 335 -27.49 -4.13 -0.90
C PHE A 335 -26.54 -4.30 -2.10
N THR A 336 -26.44 -5.50 -2.67
CA THR A 336 -25.69 -5.71 -3.92
C THR A 336 -26.33 -4.94 -5.06
N ARG A 337 -27.67 -5.02 -5.21
CA ARG A 337 -28.37 -4.27 -6.26
C ARG A 337 -28.19 -2.77 -6.08
N GLN A 338 -28.31 -2.24 -4.86
CA GLN A 338 -28.09 -0.82 -4.58
C GLN A 338 -26.64 -0.40 -4.88
N ALA A 339 -25.64 -1.18 -4.43
CA ALA A 339 -24.23 -0.85 -4.61
C ALA A 339 -23.82 -0.78 -6.09
N TYR A 340 -24.38 -1.67 -6.93
CA TYR A 340 -24.15 -1.66 -8.37
C TYR A 340 -25.17 -0.81 -9.16
N GLY A 341 -26.10 -0.13 -8.47
CA GLY A 341 -27.17 0.66 -9.10
C GLY A 341 -28.14 -0.16 -9.97
N LEU A 342 -28.32 -1.45 -9.68
CA LEU A 342 -29.19 -2.38 -10.42
C LEU A 342 -30.66 -2.28 -10.00
N ASP A 343 -30.95 -1.60 -8.90
CA ASP A 343 -32.31 -1.30 -8.44
C ASP A 343 -33.01 -0.23 -9.30
N VAL A 344 -32.24 0.61 -10.00
CA VAL A 344 -32.76 1.63 -10.92
C VAL A 344 -32.74 1.23 -12.40
N VAL A 345 -32.18 0.06 -12.73
CA VAL A 345 -32.10 -0.42 -14.12
C VAL A 345 -33.45 -0.95 -14.59
N GLN A 346 -33.90 -0.46 -15.74
CA GLN A 346 -35.08 -0.98 -16.43
C GLN A 346 -34.72 -2.27 -17.17
N SER A 347 -35.31 -3.40 -16.76
CA SER A 347 -35.21 -4.64 -17.54
C SER A 347 -36.23 -4.63 -18.67
N GLU A 348 -35.74 -4.62 -19.90
CA GLU A 348 -36.54 -4.87 -21.09
C GLU A 348 -36.32 -6.28 -21.58
N GLN A 349 -37.41 -7.02 -21.79
CA GLN A 349 -37.31 -8.31 -22.47
C GLN A 349 -37.09 -8.05 -23.97
N TYR A 350 -35.95 -8.52 -24.50
CA TYR A 350 -35.66 -8.51 -25.92
C TYR A 350 -35.80 -9.93 -26.50
N PRO A 351 -37.02 -10.41 -26.79
CA PRO A 351 -37.21 -11.72 -27.38
C PRO A 351 -36.68 -11.73 -28.82
N ALA A 352 -35.89 -12.75 -29.17
CA ALA A 352 -35.46 -12.97 -30.54
C ALA A 352 -36.67 -13.32 -31.42
N LYS A 353 -37.20 -12.33 -32.14
CA LYS A 353 -38.30 -12.54 -33.09
C LYS A 353 -37.72 -13.09 -34.39
N ALA A 354 -38.14 -14.27 -34.81
CA ALA A 354 -37.69 -14.90 -36.06
C ALA A 354 -38.30 -14.27 -37.35
N GLN A 355 -38.97 -13.13 -37.24
CA GLN A 355 -39.64 -12.47 -38.36
C GLN A 355 -38.70 -11.46 -39.03
N LEU A 356 -37.73 -11.98 -39.78
CA LEU A 356 -36.88 -11.15 -40.64
C LEU A 356 -37.59 -10.90 -41.99
N ASN A 357 -37.87 -9.65 -42.33
CA ASN A 357 -38.43 -9.27 -43.63
C ASN A 357 -37.63 -8.12 -44.25
N ARG A 358 -37.85 -7.83 -45.55
CA ARG A 358 -37.09 -6.79 -46.27
C ARG A 358 -37.25 -5.40 -45.64
N GLN A 359 -38.44 -5.06 -45.16
CA GLN A 359 -38.71 -3.76 -44.53
C GLN A 359 -37.91 -3.61 -43.22
N ALA A 360 -37.81 -4.67 -42.42
CA ALA A 360 -36.99 -4.69 -41.21
C ALA A 360 -35.50 -4.52 -41.51
N LEU A 361 -35.00 -5.14 -42.58
CA LEU A 361 -33.62 -4.94 -43.04
C LEU A 361 -33.38 -3.49 -43.49
N GLN A 362 -34.32 -2.89 -44.23
CA GLN A 362 -34.23 -1.50 -44.67
C GLN A 362 -34.30 -0.50 -43.51
N ALA A 363 -35.12 -0.77 -42.49
CA ALA A 363 -35.24 0.09 -41.31
C ALA A 363 -34.02 0.02 -40.38
N ASN A 364 -33.24 -1.08 -40.41
CA ASN A 364 -32.12 -1.33 -39.49
C ASN A 364 -30.76 -1.37 -40.21
N GLN A 365 -30.58 -0.55 -41.25
CA GLN A 365 -29.32 -0.48 -41.99
C GLN A 365 -28.12 -0.14 -41.10
N SER A 366 -28.31 0.72 -40.08
CA SER A 366 -27.26 1.05 -39.11
C SER A 366 -26.81 -0.15 -38.29
N THR A 367 -27.72 -1.06 -37.91
CA THR A 367 -27.34 -2.30 -37.22
C THR A 367 -26.58 -3.23 -38.15
N ILE A 368 -27.07 -3.42 -39.38
CA ILE A 368 -26.45 -4.30 -40.38
C ILE A 368 -25.04 -3.80 -40.75
N SER A 369 -24.88 -2.48 -40.92
CA SER A 369 -23.60 -1.85 -41.21
C SER A 369 -22.60 -1.91 -40.06
N ASN A 370 -22.99 -2.44 -38.89
CA ASN A 370 -22.18 -2.55 -37.68
C ASN A 370 -22.07 -3.98 -37.15
N ILE A 371 -22.52 -4.98 -37.91
CA ILE A 371 -22.32 -6.39 -37.55
C ILE A 371 -20.83 -6.70 -37.62
N ARG A 372 -20.19 -6.83 -36.45
CA ARG A 372 -18.76 -7.15 -36.36
C ARG A 372 -18.47 -8.55 -36.93
N LEU A 373 -17.66 -8.58 -37.99
CA LEU A 373 -17.15 -9.80 -38.61
C LEU A 373 -15.71 -10.10 -38.15
N TRP A 374 -14.93 -9.07 -37.79
CA TRP A 374 -13.57 -9.24 -37.33
C TRP A 374 -13.49 -9.69 -35.86
N ASP A 375 -12.55 -10.60 -35.56
CA ASP A 375 -12.04 -10.84 -34.21
C ASP A 375 -10.76 -10.02 -34.02
N TYR A 376 -10.60 -9.40 -32.85
CA TYR A 376 -9.51 -8.46 -32.56
C TYR A 376 -8.13 -9.15 -32.58
N ARG A 377 -8.05 -10.45 -32.25
CA ARG A 377 -6.77 -11.18 -32.16
C ARG A 377 -6.11 -11.45 -33.51
N PRO A 378 -6.79 -12.06 -34.52
CA PRO A 378 -6.21 -12.20 -35.84
C PRO A 378 -6.03 -10.85 -36.54
N LEU A 379 -6.93 -9.88 -36.28
CA LEU A 379 -6.82 -8.55 -36.88
C LEU A 379 -5.55 -7.83 -36.43
N LEU A 380 -5.16 -7.95 -35.16
CA LEU A 380 -3.90 -7.41 -34.64
C LEU A 380 -2.69 -7.94 -35.41
N SER A 381 -2.64 -9.26 -35.66
CA SER A 381 -1.56 -9.87 -36.45
C SER A 381 -1.51 -9.31 -37.87
N THR A 382 -2.67 -9.11 -38.50
CA THR A 382 -2.77 -8.49 -39.82
C THR A 382 -2.35 -7.03 -39.81
N TYR A 383 -2.73 -6.25 -38.79
CA TYR A 383 -2.27 -4.86 -38.61
C TYR A 383 -0.76 -4.79 -38.48
N ARG A 384 -0.16 -5.64 -37.64
CA ARG A 384 1.29 -5.72 -37.48
C ARG A 384 2.00 -6.04 -38.80
N GLN A 385 1.47 -7.02 -39.55
CA GLN A 385 2.05 -7.40 -40.84
C GLN A 385 1.95 -6.31 -41.91
N LEU A 386 0.80 -5.63 -42.00
CA LEU A 386 0.51 -4.70 -43.11
C LEU A 386 0.86 -3.25 -42.81
N GLN A 387 0.84 -2.83 -41.55
CA GLN A 387 0.77 -1.42 -41.16
C GLN A 387 1.73 -1.01 -40.03
N GLU A 388 2.49 -1.95 -39.46
CA GLU A 388 3.54 -1.60 -38.48
C GLU A 388 4.68 -0.85 -39.17
N ILE A 389 5.02 -1.27 -40.40
CA ILE A 389 5.94 -0.63 -41.37
C ILE A 389 7.40 -0.55 -40.89
N ARG A 390 7.66 -0.41 -39.58
CA ARG A 390 8.98 -0.22 -38.95
C ARG A 390 9.06 -0.96 -37.62
N LEU A 391 10.23 -1.54 -37.35
CA LEU A 391 10.51 -2.35 -36.15
C LEU A 391 10.45 -1.58 -34.82
N TYR A 392 10.57 -0.25 -34.84
CA TYR A 392 10.46 0.58 -33.63
C TYR A 392 9.02 0.97 -33.31
N TYR A 393 8.07 0.66 -34.19
CA TYR A 393 6.66 0.85 -33.93
C TYR A 393 5.96 -0.47 -33.70
N ARG A 394 4.88 -0.45 -32.92
CA ARG A 394 4.13 -1.65 -32.57
C ARG A 394 2.68 -1.30 -32.29
N PHE A 395 1.78 -2.17 -32.75
CA PHE A 395 0.40 -2.20 -32.26
C PHE A 395 0.34 -3.14 -31.07
N LYS A 396 -0.03 -2.66 -29.89
CA LYS A 396 -0.12 -3.50 -28.68
C LYS A 396 -1.37 -4.38 -28.73
N ASP A 397 -2.51 -3.77 -29.00
CA ASP A 397 -3.83 -4.39 -29.08
C ASP A 397 -4.73 -3.73 -30.16
N ILE A 398 -6.01 -4.09 -30.16
CA ILE A 398 -7.04 -3.55 -31.07
C ILE A 398 -8.24 -3.17 -30.21
N ASP A 399 -8.58 -1.89 -30.23
CA ASP A 399 -9.75 -1.34 -29.57
C ASP A 399 -10.97 -1.38 -30.49
N ILE A 400 -12.15 -1.51 -29.87
CA ILE A 400 -13.43 -1.49 -30.56
C ILE A 400 -14.22 -0.29 -30.07
N ASP A 401 -14.52 0.61 -30.99
CA ASP A 401 -15.17 1.88 -30.66
C ASP A 401 -16.13 2.31 -31.77
N ARG A 402 -16.87 3.41 -31.59
CA ARG A 402 -17.88 3.89 -32.52
C ARG A 402 -17.71 5.37 -32.82
N TYR A 403 -17.65 5.69 -34.11
CA TYR A 403 -17.49 7.05 -34.62
C TYR A 403 -18.58 7.38 -35.64
N THR A 404 -18.92 8.66 -35.77
CA THR A 404 -19.73 9.16 -36.88
C THR A 404 -18.80 9.52 -38.03
N LEU A 405 -18.77 8.69 -39.07
CA LEU A 405 -17.90 8.83 -40.24
C LEU A 405 -18.73 9.08 -41.49
N ASN A 406 -18.47 10.18 -42.18
CA ASN A 406 -19.22 10.68 -43.33
C ASN A 406 -20.74 10.75 -43.03
N GLY A 407 -21.08 11.20 -41.82
CA GLY A 407 -22.47 11.27 -41.32
C GLY A 407 -23.09 9.93 -40.89
N ASN A 408 -22.36 8.81 -40.97
CA ASN A 408 -22.85 7.48 -40.59
C ASN A 408 -22.23 7.01 -39.27
N TYR A 409 -23.06 6.63 -38.31
CA TYR A 409 -22.60 6.02 -37.07
C TYR A 409 -22.09 4.60 -37.30
N GLN A 410 -20.78 4.40 -37.18
CA GLN A 410 -20.09 3.17 -37.52
C GLN A 410 -19.21 2.68 -36.38
N GLN A 411 -19.25 1.38 -36.14
CA GLN A 411 -18.32 0.67 -35.29
C GLN A 411 -17.04 0.39 -36.08
N VAL A 412 -15.91 0.67 -35.46
CA VAL A 412 -14.58 0.50 -36.03
C VAL A 412 -13.70 -0.29 -35.08
N MET A 413 -12.66 -0.88 -35.65
CA MET A 413 -11.52 -1.39 -34.91
C MET A 413 -10.32 -0.52 -35.19
N LEU A 414 -9.64 -0.08 -34.14
CA LEU A 414 -8.48 0.80 -34.26
C LEU A 414 -7.34 0.36 -33.37
N ALA A 415 -6.13 0.72 -33.74
CA ALA A 415 -4.95 0.50 -32.92
C ALA A 415 -3.98 1.68 -33.03
N PRO A 416 -3.57 2.29 -31.90
CA PRO A 416 -2.52 3.28 -31.89
C PRO A 416 -1.17 2.63 -32.21
N ARG A 417 -0.35 3.32 -33.01
CA ARG A 417 0.99 2.87 -33.35
C ARG A 417 1.97 3.38 -32.31
N GLU A 418 2.29 2.54 -31.33
CA GLU A 418 3.15 2.91 -30.21
C GLU A 418 4.63 2.69 -30.48
N LEU A 419 5.50 3.37 -29.73
CA LEU A 419 6.95 3.24 -29.85
C LEU A 419 7.47 2.10 -28.96
N ALA A 420 8.02 1.06 -29.58
CA ALA A 420 8.65 -0.08 -28.92
C ALA A 420 10.15 -0.13 -29.24
N TYR A 421 10.93 0.76 -28.64
CA TYR A 421 12.34 0.96 -29.02
C TYR A 421 13.28 -0.21 -28.65
N SER A 422 12.82 -1.16 -27.83
CA SER A 422 13.58 -2.36 -27.45
C SER A 422 13.92 -3.28 -28.62
N GLN A 423 13.18 -3.20 -29.73
CA GLN A 423 13.37 -4.03 -30.93
C GLN A 423 14.42 -3.48 -31.91
N VAL A 424 14.94 -2.27 -31.66
CA VAL A 424 15.96 -1.64 -32.51
C VAL A 424 17.34 -2.26 -32.23
N PRO A 425 18.22 -2.48 -33.24
CA PRO A 425 19.55 -3.04 -33.02
C PRO A 425 20.36 -2.27 -31.95
N GLU A 426 21.07 -2.99 -31.07
CA GLU A 426 21.79 -2.42 -29.93
C GLU A 426 22.72 -1.26 -30.30
N ARG A 427 23.42 -1.35 -31.43
CA ARG A 427 24.29 -0.27 -31.95
C ARG A 427 23.57 1.07 -32.16
N ALA A 428 22.26 1.04 -32.39
CA ALA A 428 21.43 2.23 -32.58
C ALA A 428 20.73 2.66 -31.28
N GLN A 429 20.79 1.87 -30.21
CA GLN A 429 20.25 2.18 -28.88
C GLN A 429 21.13 3.16 -28.09
N THR A 430 21.54 4.25 -28.73
CA THR A 430 22.28 5.32 -28.07
C THR A 430 21.35 6.14 -27.17
N TRP A 431 21.90 6.77 -26.12
CA TRP A 431 21.12 7.63 -25.22
C TRP A 431 20.41 8.77 -25.96
N VAL A 432 21.06 9.35 -26.98
CA VAL A 432 20.43 10.40 -27.81
C VAL A 432 19.23 9.85 -28.57
N ASN A 433 19.35 8.67 -29.17
CA ASN A 433 18.25 8.07 -29.89
C ASN A 433 17.08 7.70 -28.97
N GLN A 434 17.36 7.05 -27.84
CA GLN A 434 16.33 6.58 -26.89
C GLN A 434 15.62 7.72 -26.16
N ARG A 435 16.30 8.84 -25.91
CA ARG A 435 15.80 9.87 -24.99
C ARG A 435 15.47 11.20 -25.67
N LEU A 436 15.98 11.47 -26.87
CA LEU A 436 15.82 12.77 -27.55
C LEU A 436 15.27 12.65 -28.97
N LYS A 437 15.55 11.57 -29.71
CA LYS A 437 15.04 11.40 -31.08
C LYS A 437 13.79 10.56 -31.16
N TYR A 438 13.83 9.33 -30.67
CA TYR A 438 12.69 8.41 -30.71
C TYR A 438 11.91 8.58 -29.41
N THR A 439 11.06 9.59 -29.38
CA THR A 439 10.34 10.00 -28.18
C THR A 439 8.91 9.48 -28.16
N HIS A 440 8.25 9.32 -29.31
CA HIS A 440 6.82 9.07 -29.40
C HIS A 440 6.47 7.94 -30.39
N GLY A 441 5.30 7.32 -30.18
CA GLY A 441 4.61 6.52 -31.20
C GLY A 441 3.98 7.42 -32.27
N TYR A 442 3.54 6.90 -33.42
CA TYR A 442 3.12 7.75 -34.53
C TYR A 442 1.89 7.23 -35.28
N GLY A 443 0.75 7.85 -34.99
CA GLY A 443 -0.53 7.66 -35.66
C GLY A 443 -1.30 6.44 -35.18
N LEU A 444 -2.32 6.06 -35.96
CA LEU A 444 -3.15 4.89 -35.70
C LEU A 444 -3.59 4.26 -37.01
N VAL A 445 -4.06 3.02 -36.92
CA VAL A 445 -4.71 2.32 -38.02
C VAL A 445 -6.16 2.05 -37.63
N MET A 446 -7.08 2.25 -38.56
CA MET A 446 -8.52 2.09 -38.34
C MET A 446 -9.15 1.30 -39.48
N SER A 447 -10.02 0.34 -39.17
CA SER A 447 -10.82 -0.42 -40.12
C SER A 447 -12.28 -0.50 -39.64
N PRO A 448 -13.27 -0.61 -40.54
CA PRO A 448 -14.63 -0.89 -40.13
C PRO A 448 -14.73 -2.34 -39.67
N VAL A 449 -15.62 -2.63 -38.72
CA VAL A 449 -15.73 -3.97 -38.12
C VAL A 449 -16.24 -5.06 -39.07
N ASN A 450 -16.75 -4.69 -40.24
CA ASN A 450 -17.56 -5.56 -41.10
C ASN A 450 -17.16 -5.55 -42.58
N ARG A 451 -16.05 -4.92 -42.97
CA ARG A 451 -15.59 -4.93 -44.37
C ARG A 451 -14.27 -5.65 -44.51
N ALA A 452 -14.17 -6.42 -45.58
CA ALA A 452 -12.97 -7.06 -46.04
C ALA A 452 -12.76 -6.75 -47.53
N THR A 453 -11.51 -6.68 -47.94
CA THR A 453 -11.14 -6.65 -49.36
C THR A 453 -11.45 -7.99 -50.02
N SER A 454 -11.37 -8.06 -51.34
CA SER A 454 -11.53 -9.32 -52.10
C SER A 454 -10.52 -10.41 -51.71
N GLN A 455 -9.41 -10.04 -51.05
CA GLN A 455 -8.38 -10.95 -50.55
C GLN A 455 -8.62 -11.40 -49.09
N GLY A 456 -9.73 -10.97 -48.46
CA GLY A 456 -10.00 -11.27 -47.06
C GLY A 456 -9.15 -10.49 -46.06
N LEU A 457 -8.56 -9.36 -46.48
CA LEU A 457 -7.83 -8.43 -45.59
C LEU A 457 -8.76 -7.32 -45.11
N PRO A 458 -8.49 -6.67 -43.97
CA PRO A 458 -9.27 -5.51 -43.53
C PRO A 458 -9.17 -4.36 -44.54
N GLU A 459 -10.30 -3.69 -44.76
CA GLU A 459 -10.32 -2.38 -45.41
C GLU A 459 -9.91 -1.32 -44.39
N PHE A 460 -8.95 -0.45 -44.72
CA PHE A 460 -8.47 0.57 -43.79
C PHE A 460 -9.08 1.95 -44.10
N LEU A 461 -9.71 2.56 -43.10
CA LEU A 461 -10.20 3.94 -43.13
C LEU A 461 -9.06 4.93 -42.86
N ILE A 462 -8.16 4.58 -41.93
CA ILE A 462 -6.93 5.33 -41.63
C ILE A 462 -5.76 4.35 -41.67
N LYS A 463 -4.70 4.69 -42.40
CA LYS A 463 -3.53 3.82 -42.60
C LYS A 463 -2.26 4.60 -42.91
N ASP A 464 -1.15 3.87 -42.99
CA ASP A 464 0.18 4.29 -43.42
C ASP A 464 0.89 5.25 -42.44
N ILE A 465 2.09 5.70 -42.84
CA ILE A 465 2.93 6.66 -42.12
C ILE A 465 3.45 7.67 -43.17
N PRO A 466 3.03 8.95 -43.10
CA PRO A 466 2.09 9.51 -42.13
C PRO A 466 0.66 8.95 -42.31
N PRO A 467 -0.19 9.00 -41.26
CA PRO A 467 -1.56 8.52 -41.37
C PRO A 467 -2.34 9.26 -42.45
N VAL A 468 -2.88 8.51 -43.41
CA VAL A 468 -3.78 8.98 -44.45
C VAL A 468 -5.18 8.54 -44.09
N SER A 469 -6.11 9.49 -44.05
CA SER A 469 -7.53 9.22 -43.81
C SER A 469 -8.32 9.20 -45.11
N GLN A 470 -9.16 8.17 -45.26
CA GLN A 470 -10.13 8.01 -46.35
C GLN A 470 -11.54 8.47 -45.96
N VAL A 471 -11.68 9.02 -44.76
CA VAL A 471 -12.96 9.48 -44.18
C VAL A 471 -12.82 10.93 -43.70
N ASP A 472 -13.92 11.53 -43.29
CA ASP A 472 -14.00 12.88 -42.70
C ASP A 472 -13.39 13.02 -41.29
N LEU A 473 -12.50 12.11 -40.90
CA LEU A 473 -11.74 12.13 -39.65
C LEU A 473 -10.26 12.34 -39.96
N GLN A 474 -9.70 13.50 -39.61
CA GLN A 474 -8.30 13.82 -39.88
C GLN A 474 -7.44 13.71 -38.61
N VAL A 475 -6.30 13.03 -38.70
CA VAL A 475 -5.31 12.95 -37.62
C VAL A 475 -4.25 14.03 -37.86
N THR A 476 -4.44 15.19 -37.25
CA THR A 476 -3.57 16.36 -37.45
C THR A 476 -2.29 16.32 -36.59
N ARG A 477 -2.34 15.67 -35.42
CA ARG A 477 -1.22 15.45 -34.50
C ARG A 477 -1.10 13.97 -34.15
N PRO A 478 -0.38 13.19 -34.97
CA PRO A 478 -0.27 11.73 -34.80
C PRO A 478 0.68 11.30 -33.67
N GLU A 479 1.42 12.21 -33.03
CA GLU A 479 2.48 11.88 -32.08
C GLU A 479 1.92 11.37 -30.73
N ILE A 480 2.31 10.17 -30.33
CA ILE A 480 1.83 9.49 -29.11
C ILE A 480 2.95 9.47 -28.07
N TYR A 481 2.92 10.43 -27.14
CA TYR A 481 3.93 10.55 -26.09
C TYR A 481 3.64 9.71 -24.84
N TYR A 482 2.37 9.35 -24.63
CA TYR A 482 1.87 8.58 -23.51
C TYR A 482 1.04 7.44 -24.07
N GLY A 483 1.38 6.22 -23.69
CA GLY A 483 0.83 5.01 -24.28
C GLY A 483 1.21 3.79 -23.46
N GLU A 484 0.67 2.65 -23.82
CA GLU A 484 0.82 1.41 -23.09
C GLU A 484 2.21 0.76 -23.18
N GLU A 485 2.96 1.04 -24.25
CA GLU A 485 4.35 0.57 -24.47
C GLU A 485 5.39 1.64 -24.04
N THR A 486 4.97 2.83 -23.60
CA THR A 486 5.87 3.93 -23.21
C THR A 486 6.46 3.78 -21.81
N ASP A 487 7.37 2.82 -21.64
CA ASP A 487 7.95 2.41 -20.35
C ASP A 487 9.24 3.17 -19.93
N THR A 488 9.68 4.11 -20.75
CA THR A 488 10.97 4.80 -20.57
C THR A 488 10.82 6.31 -20.53
N TYR A 489 11.68 6.98 -19.75
CA TYR A 489 11.73 8.44 -19.75
C TYR A 489 12.30 9.02 -21.04
N ILE A 490 11.82 10.19 -21.45
CA ILE A 490 12.28 10.94 -22.64
C ILE A 490 12.39 12.43 -22.33
N PHE A 491 13.00 13.16 -23.26
CA PHE A 491 13.10 14.60 -23.26
C PHE A 491 12.51 15.20 -24.54
N THR A 492 11.77 16.28 -24.38
CA THR A 492 11.18 17.05 -25.48
C THR A 492 11.61 18.52 -25.34
N GLY A 493 11.35 19.34 -26.38
CA GLY A 493 11.78 20.75 -26.38
C GLY A 493 13.30 20.92 -26.32
N THR A 494 14.05 19.97 -26.87
CA THR A 494 15.51 20.02 -26.94
C THR A 494 15.96 20.74 -28.21
N SER A 495 17.26 21.03 -28.36
CA SER A 495 17.82 21.62 -29.58
C SER A 495 17.91 20.63 -30.75
N THR A 496 17.63 19.35 -30.51
CA THR A 496 17.53 18.30 -31.54
C THR A 496 16.06 18.01 -31.82
N ASP A 497 15.69 17.97 -33.10
CA ASP A 497 14.33 17.62 -33.49
C ASP A 497 14.04 16.13 -33.28
N GLU A 498 12.80 15.85 -32.93
CA GLU A 498 12.28 14.50 -32.67
C GLU A 498 12.00 13.81 -34.00
N PHE A 499 12.18 12.49 -34.05
CA PHE A 499 11.99 11.73 -35.27
C PHE A 499 10.55 11.23 -35.40
N ASP A 500 9.93 11.49 -36.56
CA ASP A 500 8.59 11.00 -36.87
C ASP A 500 8.68 9.77 -37.79
N TYR A 501 9.18 9.94 -39.02
CA TYR A 501 9.23 8.85 -40.00
C TYR A 501 10.22 9.16 -41.13
N PRO A 502 10.72 8.14 -41.86
CA PRO A 502 11.61 8.39 -42.99
C PRO A 502 10.82 8.93 -44.19
N ARG A 503 11.33 10.00 -44.81
CA ARG A 503 10.72 10.68 -45.97
C ARG A 503 11.73 10.74 -47.12
N GLY A 504 11.75 9.71 -47.97
CA GLY A 504 12.69 9.61 -49.08
C GLY A 504 14.13 9.43 -48.60
N GLY A 505 15.02 10.34 -48.97
CA GLY A 505 16.41 10.39 -48.48
C GLY A 505 16.60 11.16 -47.17
N GLU A 506 15.53 11.79 -46.65
CA GLU A 506 15.53 12.59 -45.43
C GLU A 506 14.58 11.99 -44.38
N ASN A 507 14.47 12.62 -43.21
CA ASN A 507 13.53 12.24 -42.15
C ASN A 507 12.53 13.37 -41.93
N ALA A 508 11.26 13.01 -41.77
CA ALA A 508 10.29 13.89 -41.16
C ALA A 508 10.58 13.96 -39.65
N SER A 509 10.46 15.17 -39.11
CA SER A 509 10.76 15.47 -37.72
C SER A 509 9.78 16.47 -37.16
N ASN A 510 9.55 16.38 -35.86
CA ASN A 510 8.67 17.24 -35.11
C ASN A 510 9.41 17.92 -33.95
N ARG A 511 8.83 19.02 -33.47
CA ARG A 511 9.17 19.61 -32.18
C ARG A 511 7.93 19.56 -31.29
N TYR A 512 8.08 19.06 -30.07
CA TYR A 512 6.97 18.99 -29.13
C TYR A 512 6.30 20.34 -28.88
N GLU A 513 5.00 20.41 -29.14
CA GLU A 513 4.15 21.59 -28.90
C GLU A 513 3.14 21.37 -27.75
N GLY A 514 3.18 20.19 -27.11
CA GLY A 514 2.27 19.87 -26.01
C GLY A 514 2.67 20.50 -24.68
N THR A 515 1.79 20.37 -23.70
CA THR A 515 1.99 20.90 -22.33
C THR A 515 2.47 19.86 -21.33
N GLY A 516 2.46 18.58 -21.69
CA GLY A 516 2.84 17.47 -20.84
C GLY A 516 4.34 17.45 -20.50
N GLY A 517 4.70 16.70 -19.47
CA GLY A 517 6.08 16.59 -18.98
C GLY A 517 6.48 17.76 -18.07
N VAL A 518 7.53 17.52 -17.27
CA VAL A 518 8.01 18.46 -16.26
C VAL A 518 9.07 19.37 -16.88
N PRO A 519 8.94 20.71 -16.78
CA PRO A 519 9.97 21.63 -17.25
C PRO A 519 11.33 21.38 -16.59
N MET A 520 12.41 21.40 -17.36
CA MET A 520 13.77 21.13 -16.86
C MET A 520 14.82 22.12 -17.39
N GLY A 521 14.40 23.28 -17.92
CA GLY A 521 15.31 24.25 -18.54
C GLY A 521 16.40 24.82 -17.61
N SER A 522 16.15 24.90 -16.30
CA SER A 522 17.12 25.44 -15.33
C SER A 522 18.23 24.43 -15.00
N LEU A 523 19.46 24.90 -14.77
CA LEU A 523 20.59 24.09 -14.33
C LEU A 523 20.29 23.28 -13.05
N LEU A 524 19.56 23.89 -12.10
CA LEU A 524 19.18 23.23 -10.85
C LEU A 524 18.31 21.99 -11.11
N ARG A 525 17.24 22.13 -11.89
CA ARG A 525 16.37 20.99 -12.25
C ARG A 525 17.15 19.90 -12.98
N ARG A 526 18.06 20.28 -13.89
CA ARG A 526 18.94 19.32 -14.58
C ARG A 526 19.86 18.57 -13.62
N LEU A 527 20.43 19.25 -12.63
CA LEU A 527 21.24 18.62 -11.58
C LEU A 527 20.40 17.64 -10.74
N THR A 528 19.19 18.05 -10.33
CA THR A 528 18.28 17.21 -9.56
C THR A 528 17.89 15.94 -10.34
N TYR A 529 17.48 16.06 -11.60
CA TYR A 529 17.16 14.90 -12.45
C TYR A 529 18.40 14.05 -12.79
N ALA A 530 19.58 14.66 -12.96
CA ALA A 530 20.82 13.92 -13.16
C ALA A 530 21.15 13.03 -11.96
N TYR A 531 20.90 13.52 -10.74
CA TYR A 531 21.05 12.74 -9.52
C TYR A 531 19.97 11.67 -9.41
N ASP A 532 18.69 12.04 -9.55
CA ASP A 532 17.53 11.13 -9.36
C ASP A 532 17.56 9.95 -10.34
N LEU A 533 17.85 10.22 -11.62
CA LEU A 533 17.91 9.20 -12.67
C LEU A 533 19.30 8.58 -12.85
N GLY A 534 20.29 8.98 -12.02
CA GLY A 534 21.65 8.46 -12.08
C GLY A 534 22.36 8.70 -13.42
N SER A 535 22.11 9.83 -14.08
CA SER A 535 22.61 10.12 -15.43
C SER A 535 23.24 11.51 -15.55
N LEU A 536 24.57 11.57 -15.53
CA LEU A 536 25.34 12.82 -15.74
C LEU A 536 25.06 13.48 -17.10
N LYS A 537 24.60 12.71 -18.10
CA LYS A 537 24.26 13.21 -19.44
C LYS A 537 23.20 14.32 -19.38
N ILE A 538 22.29 14.26 -18.41
CA ILE A 538 21.25 15.27 -18.18
C ILE A 538 21.88 16.63 -17.82
N LEU A 539 22.98 16.63 -17.06
CA LEU A 539 23.66 17.83 -16.60
C LEU A 539 24.63 18.40 -17.65
N ILE A 540 25.38 17.55 -18.34
CA ILE A 540 26.50 17.99 -19.21
C ILE A 540 26.12 18.19 -20.68
N SER A 541 24.99 17.65 -21.12
CA SER A 541 24.60 17.74 -22.53
C SER A 541 24.20 19.16 -22.93
N ASN A 542 24.60 19.57 -24.14
CA ASN A 542 24.21 20.85 -24.74
C ASN A 542 22.87 20.78 -25.51
N TYR A 543 22.17 19.64 -25.46
CA TYR A 543 20.87 19.50 -26.14
C TYR A 543 19.72 20.20 -25.40
N PHE A 544 19.85 20.39 -24.09
CA PHE A 544 18.78 20.96 -23.28
C PHE A 544 18.70 22.48 -23.44
N THR A 545 17.49 22.98 -23.65
CA THR A 545 17.13 24.39 -23.78
C THR A 545 16.24 24.82 -22.60
N ASN A 546 15.86 26.10 -22.55
CA ASN A 546 14.92 26.60 -21.54
C ASN A 546 13.51 26.00 -21.69
N GLU A 547 13.16 25.51 -22.89
CA GLU A 547 11.87 24.89 -23.21
C GLU A 547 11.85 23.38 -22.93
N SER A 548 13.00 22.79 -22.59
CA SER A 548 13.10 21.35 -22.44
C SER A 548 12.26 20.81 -21.30
N ARG A 549 11.65 19.64 -21.53
CA ARG A 549 10.80 18.92 -20.58
C ARG A 549 11.24 17.47 -20.46
N ILE A 550 10.98 16.87 -19.30
CA ILE A 550 11.16 15.44 -19.06
C ILE A 550 9.81 14.75 -18.87
N HIS A 551 9.64 13.59 -19.49
CA HIS A 551 8.46 12.73 -19.33
C HIS A 551 8.93 11.38 -18.81
N TYR A 552 8.46 10.92 -17.65
CA TYR A 552 8.93 9.67 -17.01
C TYR A 552 7.83 8.75 -16.49
N TYR A 553 6.65 9.26 -16.14
CA TYR A 553 5.43 8.46 -15.98
C TYR A 553 4.58 8.59 -17.24
N ARG A 554 4.86 7.72 -18.21
CA ARG A 554 4.24 7.77 -19.54
C ARG A 554 3.35 6.57 -19.82
N GLN A 555 3.66 5.43 -19.18
CA GLN A 555 2.91 4.20 -19.34
C GLN A 555 1.49 4.34 -18.80
N ILE A 556 0.51 4.15 -19.68
CA ILE A 556 -0.90 4.00 -19.31
C ILE A 556 -1.14 2.52 -18.99
N ARG A 557 -1.86 2.25 -17.89
CA ARG A 557 -2.13 0.89 -17.39
C ARG A 557 -3.60 0.65 -17.17
#